data_AF-A0A9D2TJ70-F1
#
_entry.id   AF-A0A9D2TJ70-F1
#
_cell.length_a   1.000
_cell.length_b   1.000
_cell.length_c   1.000
_cell.angle_alpha   90.00
_cell.angle_beta   90.00
_cell.angle_gamma   90.00
#
_symmetry.space_group_name_H-M   'P 1'
#
loop_
_entity.id
_entity.type
_entity.pdbx_description
1 polymer ?
#
loop_
_entity_poly.entity_id
_entity_poly.type
_entity_poly.pdbx_seq_one_letter_code
_entity_poly.pdbx_strand_id
1 'polypeptide(L)'
;MPSRGDPTAPDAGIRPSDTSALSIRSSVGAGDHPALAAIWRRAVDATHDFLTQADRDEIEAKQQTGCFPAVELSVAEREGRPVGFSGVLDGTLEMLFVEPTQRGSGIGTALLAHAVDAPS
;
A
#
# COMPACT_ATOMS: atom_id res chain seq x y z
N MET A 1 -19.33 -58.92 0.92
CA MET A 1 -20.09 -57.71 1.29
C MET A 1 -19.21 -56.87 2.22
N PRO A 2 -18.98 -55.58 1.96
CA PRO A 2 -18.22 -54.70 2.83
C PRO A 2 -19.13 -54.01 3.86
N SER A 3 -18.68 -53.87 5.12
CA SER A 3 -19.34 -53.05 6.13
C SER A 3 -18.39 -51.98 6.65
N ARG A 4 -18.91 -50.75 6.63
CA ARG A 4 -18.32 -49.46 7.03
C ARG A 4 -17.95 -49.40 8.52
N GLY A 5 -17.01 -48.51 8.84
CA GLY A 5 -16.76 -48.03 10.20
C GLY A 5 -15.58 -47.07 10.29
N ASP A 6 -15.83 -45.82 9.85
CA ASP A 6 -15.21 -44.50 10.10
C ASP A 6 -13.69 -44.28 10.37
N PRO A 7 -13.17 -43.08 9.99
CA PRO A 7 -11.77 -42.74 9.91
C PRO A 7 -11.24 -42.12 11.22
N THR A 8 -10.01 -42.49 11.56
CA THR A 8 -9.24 -41.85 12.62
C THR A 8 -8.61 -40.56 12.08
N ALA A 9 -9.09 -39.39 12.51
CA ALA A 9 -8.27 -38.19 12.63
C ALA A 9 -7.42 -38.31 13.91
N PRO A 10 -6.12 -37.97 13.88
CA PRO A 10 -5.66 -36.61 14.18
C PRO A 10 -4.43 -36.23 13.32
N ASP A 11 -3.85 -35.04 13.26
CA ASP A 11 -4.04 -33.68 13.76
C ASP A 11 -2.99 -32.83 12.99
N ALA A 12 -3.21 -31.52 12.93
CA ALA A 12 -2.22 -30.48 12.65
C ALA A 12 -1.44 -30.51 11.32
N GLY A 13 -1.77 -29.55 10.45
CA GLY A 13 -0.85 -29.23 9.35
C GLY A 13 -1.28 -28.18 8.34
N ILE A 14 -2.41 -27.49 8.50
CA ILE A 14 -2.67 -26.28 7.72
C ILE A 14 -2.94 -25.15 8.70
N ARG A 15 -1.85 -24.61 9.27
CA ARG A 15 -1.81 -23.17 9.45
C ARG A 15 -1.34 -22.63 8.10
N PRO A 16 -2.16 -21.97 7.28
CA PRO A 16 -1.61 -20.83 6.60
C PRO A 16 -1.30 -19.87 7.75
N SER A 17 -0.06 -19.88 8.23
CA SER A 17 0.45 -18.71 8.92
C SER A 17 0.14 -17.58 7.96
N ASP A 18 -0.79 -16.72 8.35
CA ASP A 18 -1.28 -15.57 7.62
C ASP A 18 -0.05 -14.71 7.28
N THR A 19 0.56 -15.06 6.15
CA THR A 19 1.59 -14.27 5.52
C THR A 19 0.73 -13.27 4.79
N SER A 20 0.33 -12.21 5.49
CA SER A 20 -0.48 -11.17 4.89
C SER A 20 0.31 -10.62 3.70
N ALA A 21 0.01 -11.16 2.53
CA ALA A 21 0.82 -10.99 1.35
C ALA A 21 0.65 -9.55 0.91
N LEU A 22 1.78 -8.90 0.65
CA LEU A 22 1.77 -7.57 0.05
C LEU A 22 1.31 -7.73 -1.40
N SER A 23 0.22 -7.05 -1.76
CA SER A 23 -0.26 -6.96 -3.14
C SER A 23 -0.06 -5.54 -3.64
N ILE A 24 0.28 -5.35 -4.90
CA ILE A 24 0.35 -4.03 -5.53
C ILE A 24 -0.69 -3.99 -6.65
N ARG A 25 -1.51 -2.95 -6.66
CA ARG A 25 -2.52 -2.71 -7.70
C ARG A 25 -2.48 -1.27 -8.18
N SER A 26 -2.98 -1.01 -9.38
CA SER A 26 -3.25 0.35 -9.82
C SER A 26 -4.35 0.99 -8.96
N SER A 27 -4.24 2.29 -8.73
CA SER A 27 -5.26 3.09 -8.05
C SER A 27 -6.55 3.11 -8.86
N VAL A 28 -7.70 3.06 -8.17
CA VAL A 28 -9.03 3.28 -8.78
C VAL A 28 -9.39 4.77 -8.86
N GLY A 29 -8.40 5.66 -8.75
CA GLY A 29 -8.56 7.11 -8.81
C GLY A 29 -9.19 7.67 -7.55
N ALA A 30 -10.25 8.46 -7.70
CA ALA A 30 -10.87 9.22 -6.60
C ALA A 30 -11.30 8.38 -5.39
N GLY A 31 -11.57 7.08 -5.56
CA GLY A 31 -11.88 6.17 -4.46
C GLY A 31 -10.70 5.90 -3.52
N ASP A 32 -9.48 5.90 -4.03
CA ASP A 32 -8.26 5.65 -3.25
C ASP A 32 -7.66 6.94 -2.67
N HIS A 33 -7.89 8.10 -3.31
CA HIS A 33 -7.27 9.38 -2.92
C HIS A 33 -7.36 9.71 -1.43
N PRO A 34 -8.50 9.51 -0.72
CA PRO A 34 -8.58 9.78 0.72
C PRO A 34 -7.66 8.86 1.54
N ALA A 35 -7.56 7.58 1.16
CA ALA A 35 -6.70 6.62 1.86
C ALA A 35 -5.21 6.92 1.61
N LEU A 36 -4.86 7.28 0.37
CA LEU A 36 -3.49 7.66 0.01
C LEU A 36 -3.06 8.95 0.68
N ALA A 37 -3.94 9.95 0.73
CA ALA A 37 -3.71 11.19 1.44
C ALA A 37 -3.49 10.96 2.95
N ALA A 38 -4.26 10.06 3.57
CA ALA A 38 -4.07 9.68 4.96
C ALA A 38 -2.73 8.96 5.21
N ILE A 39 -2.27 8.11 4.28
CA ILE A 39 -0.93 7.48 4.35
C ILE A 39 0.16 8.54 4.23
N TRP A 40 0.04 9.43 3.25
CA TRP A 40 0.95 10.55 3.04
C TRP A 40 1.07 11.41 4.30
N ARG A 41 -0.07 11.81 4.89
CA ARG A 41 -0.11 12.64 6.10
C ARG A 41 0.62 11.97 7.27
N ARG A 42 0.36 10.67 7.50
CA ARG A 42 1.05 9.89 8.55
C ARG A 42 2.55 9.72 8.28
N ALA A 43 2.92 9.50 7.03
CA ALA A 43 4.33 9.38 6.62
C ALA A 43 5.10 10.69 6.84
N VAL A 44 4.50 11.81 6.47
CA VAL A 44 5.04 13.17 6.65
C VAL A 44 5.11 13.51 8.14
N ASP A 45 4.06 13.25 8.91
CA ASP A 45 4.04 13.46 10.36
C ASP A 45 5.18 12.71 11.06
N ALA A 46 5.44 11.47 10.65
CA ALA A 46 6.51 10.65 11.20
C ALA A 46 7.95 11.01 10.75
N THR A 47 8.13 11.96 9.83
CA THR A 47 9.47 12.34 9.30
C THR A 47 9.76 13.83 9.30
N HIS A 48 8.72 14.66 9.28
CA HIS A 48 8.81 16.11 9.13
C HIS A 48 7.92 16.79 10.18
N ASP A 49 8.36 16.71 11.44
CA ASP A 49 7.72 17.41 12.57
C ASP A 49 7.79 18.95 12.43
N PHE A 50 8.54 19.44 11.44
CA PHE A 50 8.69 20.87 11.14
C PHE A 50 7.47 21.50 10.42
N LEU A 51 6.62 20.71 9.77
CA LEU A 51 5.44 21.25 9.07
C LEU A 51 4.30 21.52 10.05
N THR A 52 3.68 22.70 9.96
CA THR A 52 2.50 23.03 10.75
C THR A 52 1.28 22.25 10.26
N GLN A 53 0.22 22.15 11.07
CA GLN A 53 -1.03 21.51 10.62
C GLN A 53 -1.62 22.20 9.38
N ALA A 54 -1.54 23.52 9.29
CA ALA A 54 -2.03 24.27 8.15
C ALA A 54 -1.26 23.96 6.86
N ASP A 55 0.07 23.88 6.94
CA ASP A 55 0.90 23.50 5.78
C ASP A 55 0.56 22.08 5.31
N ARG A 56 0.31 21.17 6.25
CA ARG A 56 -0.08 19.78 5.93
C ARG A 56 -1.41 19.73 5.21
N ASP A 57 -2.42 20.44 5.70
CA ASP A 57 -3.74 20.47 5.07
C ASP A 57 -3.68 21.09 3.66
N GLU A 58 -2.86 22.12 3.46
CA GLU A 58 -2.67 22.74 2.14
C GLU A 58 -1.94 21.80 1.16
N ILE A 59 -0.90 21.11 1.61
CA ILE A 59 -0.19 20.14 0.76
C ILE A 59 -1.09 18.93 0.47
N GLU A 60 -1.84 18.43 1.45
CA GLU A 60 -2.80 17.34 1.27
C GLU A 60 -3.83 17.67 0.18
N ALA A 61 -4.38 18.88 0.22
CA ALA A 61 -5.32 19.36 -0.79
C ALA A 61 -4.65 19.41 -2.19
N LYS A 62 -3.44 19.97 -2.29
CA LYS A 62 -2.67 20.02 -3.55
C LYS A 62 -2.37 18.63 -4.11
N GLN A 63 -2.05 17.66 -3.23
CA GLN A 63 -1.82 16.27 -3.62
C GLN A 63 -3.09 15.68 -4.25
N GLN A 64 -4.24 15.82 -3.59
CA GLN A 64 -5.50 15.25 -4.09
C GLN A 64 -6.00 15.91 -5.39
N THR A 65 -5.82 17.22 -5.55
CA THR A 65 -6.39 17.95 -6.70
C THR A 65 -5.46 18.10 -7.89
N GLY A 66 -4.15 18.02 -7.69
CA GLY A 66 -3.16 18.24 -8.75
C GLY A 66 -2.27 17.04 -8.98
N CYS A 67 -1.66 16.54 -7.92
CA CYS A 67 -0.54 15.63 -8.02
C CYS A 67 -0.98 14.16 -8.25
N PHE A 68 -1.96 13.67 -7.50
CA PHE A 68 -2.57 12.35 -7.69
C PHE A 68 -3.19 12.12 -9.07
N PRO A 69 -3.99 13.04 -9.64
CA PRO A 69 -4.54 12.84 -10.98
C PRO A 69 -3.50 13.00 -12.10
N ALA A 70 -2.34 13.58 -11.82
CA ALA A 70 -1.28 13.79 -12.81
C ALA A 70 -0.31 12.60 -12.90
N VAL A 71 -0.34 11.65 -11.97
CA VAL A 71 0.62 10.53 -11.91
C VAL A 71 -0.09 9.18 -11.97
N GLU A 72 0.62 8.17 -12.46
CA GLU A 72 0.20 6.78 -12.37
C GLU A 72 0.40 6.27 -10.93
N LEU A 73 -0.71 6.18 -10.20
CA LEU A 73 -0.71 5.74 -8.81
C LEU A 73 -0.78 4.21 -8.70
N SER A 74 0.20 3.62 -8.03
CA SER A 74 0.18 2.22 -7.59
C SER A 74 0.00 2.16 -6.08
N VAL A 75 -0.91 1.31 -5.61
CA VAL A 75 -1.26 1.14 -4.20
C VAL A 75 -0.77 -0.21 -3.74
N ALA A 76 0.05 -0.20 -2.68
CA ALA A 76 0.43 -1.39 -1.96
C ALA A 76 -0.62 -1.69 -0.88
N GLU A 77 -1.16 -2.90 -0.90
CA GLU A 77 -2.18 -3.37 0.03
C GLU A 77 -1.69 -4.57 0.83
N ARG A 78 -2.12 -4.63 2.08
CA ARG A 78 -1.93 -5.76 2.97
C ARG A 78 -3.24 -6.04 3.68
N GLU A 79 -3.74 -7.26 3.59
CA GLU A 79 -5.08 -7.63 4.09
C GLU A 79 -6.22 -6.75 3.51
N GLY A 80 -6.08 -6.31 2.25
CA GLY A 80 -7.05 -5.43 1.61
C GLY A 80 -7.05 -3.99 2.14
N ARG A 81 -6.03 -3.61 2.93
CA ARG A 81 -5.85 -2.23 3.40
C ARG A 81 -4.65 -1.59 2.68
N PRO A 82 -4.79 -0.37 2.15
CA PRO A 82 -3.67 0.42 1.66
C PRO A 82 -2.64 0.64 2.77
N VAL A 83 -1.39 0.27 2.51
CA VAL A 83 -0.23 0.40 3.41
C VAL A 83 0.92 1.21 2.79
N GLY A 84 0.78 1.60 1.53
CA GLY A 84 1.73 2.47 0.84
C GLY A 84 1.26 2.76 -0.58
N PHE A 85 1.89 3.74 -1.22
CA PHE A 85 1.68 4.02 -2.63
C PHE A 85 2.91 4.64 -3.29
N SER A 86 2.98 4.48 -4.60
CA SER A 86 3.91 5.17 -5.48
C SER A 86 3.15 5.94 -6.55
N GLY A 87 3.72 7.05 -7.02
CA GLY A 87 3.23 7.83 -8.15
C GLY A 87 4.33 7.98 -9.18
N VAL A 88 4.07 7.56 -10.41
CA VAL A 88 5.01 7.66 -11.53
C VAL A 88 4.49 8.64 -12.57
N LEU A 89 5.35 9.54 -13.05
CA LEU A 89 5.07 10.45 -14.16
C LEU A 89 6.17 10.30 -15.20
N ASP A 90 5.81 9.95 -16.44
CA ASP A 90 6.75 9.80 -17.56
C ASP A 90 7.96 8.91 -17.20
N GLY A 91 7.71 7.79 -16.51
CA GLY A 91 8.75 6.86 -16.04
C GLY A 91 9.58 7.33 -14.84
N THR A 92 9.25 8.50 -14.26
CA THR A 92 9.92 9.07 -13.08
C THR A 92 9.08 8.87 -11.83
N LEU A 93 9.71 8.38 -10.75
CA LEU A 93 9.06 8.23 -9.46
C LEU A 93 8.93 9.59 -8.76
N GLU A 94 7.76 10.21 -8.88
CA GLU A 94 7.43 11.50 -8.26
C GLU A 94 7.01 11.33 -6.79
N MET A 95 6.43 10.18 -6.44
CA MET A 95 5.92 9.92 -5.10
C MET A 95 6.23 8.51 -4.64
N LEU A 96 6.66 8.38 -3.38
CA LEU A 96 6.77 7.10 -2.69
C LEU A 96 6.50 7.30 -1.20
N PHE A 97 5.36 6.82 -0.73
CA PHE A 97 4.96 6.94 0.67
C PHE A 97 4.51 5.59 1.20
N VAL A 98 4.95 5.27 2.42
CA VAL A 98 4.64 4.01 3.10
C VAL A 98 4.15 4.34 4.50
N GLU A 99 3.17 3.55 4.98
CA GLU A 99 2.67 3.64 6.35
C GLU A 99 3.85 3.55 7.35
N PRO A 100 3.98 4.50 8.29
CA PRO A 100 5.10 4.52 9.25
C PRO A 100 5.24 3.23 10.05
N THR A 101 4.11 2.62 10.42
CA THR A 101 4.06 1.37 11.20
C THR A 101 4.51 0.15 10.41
N GLN A 102 4.71 0.28 9.09
CA GLN A 102 5.15 -0.76 8.18
C GLN A 102 6.53 -0.46 7.56
N ARG A 103 7.27 0.51 8.11
CA ARG A 103 8.66 0.77 7.70
C ARG A 103 9.55 -0.45 8.04
N GLY A 104 10.53 -0.72 7.19
CA GLY A 104 11.40 -1.90 7.32
C GLY A 104 10.78 -3.22 6.85
N SER A 105 9.52 -3.21 6.40
CA SER A 105 8.81 -4.41 5.90
C SER A 105 9.00 -4.69 4.40
N GLY A 106 9.87 -3.94 3.71
CA GLY A 106 10.12 -4.10 2.27
C GLY A 106 9.06 -3.51 1.33
N ILE A 107 8.00 -2.86 1.85
CA ILE A 107 6.92 -2.28 1.04
C ILE A 107 7.43 -1.22 0.07
N GLY A 108 8.28 -0.30 0.54
CA GLY A 108 8.86 0.74 -0.33
C GLY A 108 9.71 0.15 -1.46
N THR A 109 10.46 -0.92 -1.17
CA THR A 109 11.24 -1.64 -2.19
C THR A 109 10.34 -2.32 -3.21
N ALA A 110 9.23 -2.93 -2.78
CA ALA A 110 8.28 -3.56 -3.69
C ALA A 110 7.57 -2.54 -4.59
N LEU A 111 7.16 -1.38 -4.04
CA LEU A 111 6.60 -0.27 -4.81
C LEU A 111 7.60 0.29 -5.82
N LEU A 112 8.87 0.47 -5.41
CA LEU A 112 9.92 0.95 -6.29
C LEU A 112 10.19 -0.04 -7.44
N ALA A 113 10.30 -1.34 -7.14
CA ALA A 113 10.49 -2.36 -8.18
C ALA A 113 9.32 -2.34 -9.17
N HIS A 114 8.08 -2.25 -8.67
CA HIS A 114 6.90 -2.15 -9.51
C HIS A 114 6.91 -0.90 -10.40
N ALA A 115 7.34 0.25 -9.87
CA ALA A 115 7.44 1.49 -10.62
C ALA A 115 8.49 1.45 -11.75
N VAL A 116 9.57 0.68 -11.56
CA VAL A 116 10.64 0.52 -12.58
C VAL A 116 10.25 -0.50 -13.66
N ASP A 117 9.49 -1.53 -13.30
CA ASP A 117 9.00 -2.56 -14.24
C ASP A 117 7.72 -2.13 -14.98
N ALA A 118 7.03 -1.08 -14.53
CA ALA A 118 5.84 -0.57 -15.19
C ALA A 118 6.21 -0.04 -16.60
N PRO A 119 5.53 -0.49 -17.66
CA PRO A 119 5.80 -0.01 -19.01
C PRO A 119 5.47 1.49 -19.09
N SER A 120 6.47 2.31 -19.41
CA SER A 120 6.32 3.75 -19.70
C SER A 120 5.65 3.99 -21.06
#